data_AF-A0A2M7H551-F1
#
_entry.id   AF-A0A2M7H551-F1
#
_cell.length_a   1.000
_cell.length_b   1.000
_cell.length_c   1.000
_cell.angle_alpha   90.00
_cell.angle_beta   90.00
_cell.angle_gamma   90.00
#
_symmetry.space_group_name_H-M   'P 1'
#
loop_
_entity.id
_entity.type
_entity.pdbx_description
1 polymer ?
#
loop_
_entity_poly.entity_id
_entity_poly.type
_entity_poly.pdbx_seq_one_letter_code
_entity_poly.pdbx_strand_id
1 'polypeptide(L)'
;MRRLFILISGLSLTLLSLPSQTQAATNERYAAVLSEEVAVGGIELAWEDVMLSIPPAALPSQSLIRLRDRGQYQTGDDLIALPKHYRSNGTIYSYYLSNQPSKNVTLVLNYHGQKDRKRRIFYLAPGNNSWSRLRTVVNRADGTLRATLPSTRGWIVIGGHKSSKEIPIPEASFSSFGAPTYSRAAAVMDRKSGKFLYRYHAKDERAIASISKLVAVGVFLGSDPDLSQQVTYTESSDRIGAYVDLNDGDVLTLQQVLMGTLLKSANNMAVTLSKNTELDESEFITAMNQFVTNRGLRSSGFVEPTGLDDRNHSTAGNLARLGRYMFLKYPDIFYTVATANQYQFSLANSGQNITLYTTNKFNGRGLYDLTAFKTGYLPGSADRTLIAQIKERATGHEIIVVLLGNPQYNTIFDEAYDLADWSFNNWSFHNY
;
A
#
# COMPACT_ATOMS: atom_id res chain seq x y z
N MET A 1 38.86 48.45 -23.64
CA MET A 1 39.70 48.08 -22.48
C MET A 1 39.06 48.63 -21.22
N ARG A 2 38.56 47.77 -20.32
CA ARG A 2 38.68 47.89 -18.86
C ARG A 2 37.95 46.72 -18.21
N ARG A 3 38.73 45.92 -17.49
CA ARG A 3 38.30 44.85 -16.59
C ARG A 3 37.69 45.47 -15.33
N LEU A 4 36.73 44.80 -14.71
CA LEU A 4 36.58 44.82 -13.26
C LEU A 4 36.29 43.40 -12.78
N PHE A 5 37.23 42.86 -12.02
CA PHE A 5 37.08 41.68 -11.18
C PHE A 5 36.48 42.11 -9.85
N ILE A 6 35.46 41.40 -9.35
CA ILE A 6 35.23 41.23 -7.91
C ILE A 6 34.85 39.76 -7.68
N LEU A 7 35.69 39.06 -6.94
CA LEU A 7 35.43 37.78 -6.26
C LEU A 7 34.75 38.09 -4.93
N ILE A 8 33.60 37.47 -4.61
CA ILE A 8 33.24 37.08 -3.21
C ILE A 8 32.44 35.77 -3.23
N SER A 9 32.96 34.84 -2.41
CA SER A 9 32.49 33.56 -1.88
C SER A 9 31.02 33.10 -2.00
N GLY A 10 30.88 31.83 -2.41
CA GLY A 10 30.15 30.78 -1.69
C GLY A 10 28.68 30.98 -1.34
N LEU A 11 27.79 30.22 -1.99
CA LEU A 11 26.62 29.65 -1.34
C LEU A 11 26.17 28.39 -2.11
N SER A 12 25.93 27.31 -1.37
CA SER A 12 25.48 26.01 -1.83
C SER A 12 24.25 26.12 -2.74
N LEU A 13 24.30 25.46 -3.90
CA LEU A 13 23.16 25.26 -4.78
C LEU A 13 22.14 24.36 -4.04
N THR A 14 21.20 24.98 -3.35
CA THR A 14 20.00 24.31 -2.87
C THR A 14 19.06 24.18 -4.06
N LEU A 15 18.90 22.95 -4.57
CA LEU A 15 17.81 22.59 -5.48
C LEU A 15 16.48 22.73 -4.72
N LEU A 16 15.94 23.94 -4.68
CA LEU A 16 14.55 24.19 -4.32
C LEU A 16 13.68 23.72 -5.51
N SER A 17 13.17 22.50 -5.42
CA SER A 17 12.00 22.11 -6.19
C SER A 17 10.79 22.84 -5.61
N LEU A 18 10.30 23.87 -6.29
CA LEU A 18 9.01 24.48 -5.96
C LEU A 18 7.89 23.63 -6.56
N PRO A 19 6.88 23.21 -5.76
CA PRO A 19 5.81 22.35 -6.24
C PRO A 19 4.79 23.15 -7.07
N SER A 20 4.39 22.60 -8.22
CA SER A 20 3.11 22.92 -8.81
C SER A 20 2.01 22.54 -7.80
N GLN A 21 1.30 23.52 -7.25
CA GLN A 21 0.20 23.25 -6.33
C GLN A 21 -0.98 22.67 -7.11
N THR A 22 -1.07 21.35 -7.18
CA THR A 22 -2.29 20.63 -7.54
C THR A 22 -3.16 20.52 -6.29
N GLN A 23 -4.37 21.09 -6.35
CA GLN A 23 -5.37 20.97 -5.28
C GLN A 23 -6.59 20.22 -5.83
N ALA A 24 -7.16 19.37 -4.98
CA ALA A 24 -8.33 18.56 -5.30
C ALA A 24 -9.57 19.13 -4.58
N ALA A 25 -10.63 19.41 -5.33
CA ALA A 25 -11.99 19.45 -4.80
C ALA A 25 -12.69 18.13 -5.19
N THR A 26 -13.79 17.79 -4.52
CA THR A 26 -14.46 16.48 -4.65
C THR A 26 -14.71 16.03 -6.10
N ASN A 27 -14.98 16.97 -7.04
CA ASN A 27 -15.27 16.68 -8.45
C ASN A 27 -14.40 17.50 -9.46
N GLU A 28 -13.34 18.18 -9.01
CA GLU A 28 -12.52 19.06 -9.86
C GLU A 28 -11.02 18.94 -9.57
N ARG A 29 -10.19 18.94 -10.63
CA ARG A 29 -8.73 19.07 -10.56
C ARG A 29 -8.31 20.32 -11.30
N TYR A 30 -7.34 21.03 -10.74
CA TYR A 30 -6.77 22.20 -11.40
C TYR A 30 -5.26 22.30 -11.19
N ALA A 31 -4.62 22.99 -12.11
CA ALA A 31 -3.21 23.37 -12.03
C ALA A 31 -3.05 24.83 -12.48
N ALA A 32 -2.14 25.54 -11.83
CA ALA A 32 -1.71 26.88 -12.21
C ALA A 32 -0.25 26.86 -12.70
N VAL A 33 0.01 27.44 -13.86
CA VAL A 33 1.37 27.70 -14.38
C VAL A 33 1.85 28.98 -13.72
N LEU A 34 2.58 28.92 -12.59
CA LEU A 34 2.93 30.11 -11.82
C LEU A 34 4.21 30.81 -12.29
N SER A 35 5.06 30.15 -13.08
CA SER A 35 6.29 30.71 -13.66
C SER A 35 6.65 30.04 -14.98
N GLU A 36 7.58 30.62 -15.76
CA GLU A 36 8.10 30.02 -17.00
C GLU A 36 8.83 28.69 -16.76
N GLU A 37 9.41 28.48 -15.58
CA GLU A 37 10.07 27.22 -15.19
C GLU A 37 9.08 26.06 -15.07
N VAL A 38 7.84 26.32 -14.61
CA VAL A 38 6.74 25.33 -14.57
C VAL A 38 6.31 24.94 -15.99
N ALA A 39 6.44 25.85 -16.96
CA ALA A 39 6.11 25.57 -18.35
C ALA A 39 7.09 24.57 -19.00
N VAL A 40 8.32 24.43 -18.51
CA VAL A 40 9.37 23.57 -19.10
C VAL A 40 9.08 22.07 -18.91
N GLY A 41 8.31 21.69 -17.88
CA GLY A 41 7.98 20.29 -17.59
C GLY A 41 6.74 19.73 -18.28
N GLY A 42 5.89 20.59 -18.85
CA GLY A 42 4.54 20.19 -19.27
C GLY A 42 3.60 20.02 -18.07
N ILE A 43 2.29 19.87 -18.32
CA ILE A 43 1.29 19.70 -17.27
C ILE A 43 0.37 18.54 -17.60
N GLU A 44 0.18 17.65 -16.64
CA GLU A 44 -0.79 16.56 -16.73
C GLU A 44 -1.82 16.70 -15.61
N LEU A 45 -3.09 16.82 -15.99
CA LEU A 45 -4.22 16.74 -15.06
C LEU A 45 -4.95 15.41 -15.26
N ALA A 46 -4.74 14.49 -14.33
CA ALA A 46 -5.41 13.20 -14.32
C ALA A 46 -6.71 13.25 -13.49
N TRP A 47 -7.75 12.60 -14.01
CA TRP A 47 -9.01 12.28 -13.34
C TRP A 47 -9.46 10.89 -13.78
N GLU A 48 -9.45 9.90 -12.87
CA GLU A 48 -9.79 8.50 -13.16
C GLU A 48 -9.10 7.97 -14.44
N ASP A 49 -9.87 7.68 -15.50
CA ASP A 49 -9.42 7.13 -16.78
C ASP A 49 -9.04 8.21 -17.82
N VAL A 50 -9.07 9.48 -17.44
CA VAL A 50 -8.84 10.65 -18.29
C VAL A 50 -7.62 11.43 -17.83
N MET A 51 -6.72 11.75 -18.77
CA MET A 51 -5.56 12.59 -18.54
C MET A 51 -5.52 13.72 -19.57
N LEU A 52 -5.64 14.95 -19.09
CA LEU A 52 -5.38 16.13 -19.93
C LEU A 52 -3.88 16.40 -19.92
N SER A 53 -3.20 16.22 -21.06
CA SER A 53 -1.75 16.42 -21.17
C SER A 53 -1.44 17.66 -22.02
N ILE A 54 -0.72 18.58 -21.41
CA ILE A 54 -0.33 19.86 -21.99
C ILE A 54 1.19 19.82 -22.20
N PRO A 55 1.66 19.90 -23.46
CA PRO A 55 3.09 19.76 -23.72
C PRO A 55 3.89 20.91 -23.11
N PRO A 56 5.20 20.70 -22.85
CA PRO A 56 6.09 21.75 -22.40
C PRO A 56 6.03 23.02 -23.26
N ALA A 57 6.04 24.17 -22.57
CA ALA A 57 5.95 25.51 -23.10
C ALA A 57 4.70 25.79 -23.96
N ALA A 58 3.65 24.99 -23.79
CA ALA A 58 2.40 25.18 -24.53
C ALA A 58 1.53 26.30 -23.97
N LEU A 59 1.69 26.72 -22.71
CA LEU A 59 0.90 27.76 -22.07
C LEU A 59 1.79 28.86 -21.48
N PRO A 60 1.36 30.13 -21.51
CA PRO A 60 2.07 31.22 -20.85
C PRO A 60 2.02 31.09 -19.31
N SER A 61 2.90 31.82 -18.62
CA SER A 61 2.81 31.98 -17.17
C SER A 61 1.46 32.58 -16.77
N GLN A 62 1.03 32.31 -15.54
CA GLN A 62 -0.28 32.63 -14.98
C GLN A 62 -1.48 31.94 -15.67
N SER A 63 -1.25 30.84 -16.40
CA SER A 63 -2.35 30.04 -16.95
C SER A 63 -3.00 29.15 -15.90
N LEU A 64 -4.33 29.07 -15.93
CA LEU A 64 -5.13 28.15 -15.12
C LEU A 64 -5.73 27.06 -16.00
N ILE A 65 -5.59 25.83 -15.54
CA ILE A 65 -6.09 24.63 -16.19
C ILE A 65 -7.06 23.98 -15.23
N ARG A 66 -8.25 23.61 -15.70
CA ARG A 66 -9.28 22.90 -14.92
C ARG A 66 -9.78 21.70 -15.70
N LEU A 67 -9.94 20.58 -15.01
CA LEU A 67 -10.63 19.39 -15.47
C LEU A 67 -11.66 19.01 -14.41
N ARG A 68 -12.92 18.85 -14.82
CA ARG A 68 -14.03 18.63 -13.90
C ARG A 68 -14.88 17.45 -14.37
N ASP A 69 -15.15 16.56 -13.44
CA ASP A 69 -16.11 15.47 -13.62
C ASP A 69 -17.54 16.00 -13.49
N ARG A 70 -18.37 15.67 -14.46
CA ARG A 70 -19.79 16.03 -14.53
C ARG A 70 -20.71 14.84 -14.31
N GLY A 71 -20.17 13.67 -13.98
CA GLY A 71 -20.90 12.45 -13.71
C GLY A 71 -21.23 11.64 -14.96
N GLN A 72 -22.02 10.58 -14.77
CA GLN A 72 -22.48 9.72 -15.85
C GLN A 72 -23.44 10.47 -16.77
N TYR A 73 -23.28 10.28 -18.07
CA TYR A 73 -24.25 10.74 -19.05
C TYR A 73 -25.60 10.08 -18.80
N GLN A 74 -26.59 10.86 -18.37
CA GLN A 74 -27.98 10.42 -18.24
C GLN A 74 -28.82 10.94 -19.40
N THR A 75 -29.80 10.15 -19.83
CA THR A 75 -30.74 10.58 -20.86
C THR A 75 -31.82 11.43 -20.19
N GLY A 76 -31.58 12.74 -20.06
CA GLY A 76 -32.53 13.65 -19.40
C GLY A 76 -31.94 14.95 -18.85
N ASP A 77 -30.62 15.04 -18.69
CA ASP A 77 -29.95 16.28 -18.27
C ASP A 77 -29.94 17.32 -19.43
N ASP A 78 -29.77 18.61 -19.13
CA ASP A 78 -29.68 19.77 -20.06
C ASP A 78 -28.53 19.71 -21.10
N LEU A 79 -28.09 18.51 -21.48
CA LEU A 79 -26.98 18.23 -22.40
C LEU A 79 -27.49 17.55 -23.67
N ILE A 80 -26.89 17.92 -24.81
CA ILE A 80 -27.26 17.41 -26.14
C ILE A 80 -27.10 15.89 -26.21
N ALA A 81 -28.06 15.22 -26.87
CA ALA A 81 -28.08 13.77 -26.92
C ALA A 81 -26.90 13.17 -27.72
N LEU A 82 -26.21 12.17 -27.15
CA LEU A 82 -25.21 11.37 -27.88
C LEU A 82 -25.88 10.46 -28.93
N PRO A 83 -25.14 9.96 -29.93
CA PRO A 83 -25.66 8.94 -30.85
C PRO A 83 -26.12 7.69 -30.09
N LYS A 84 -27.25 7.08 -30.51
CA LYS A 84 -27.98 6.01 -29.78
C LYS A 84 -27.13 4.85 -29.26
N HIS A 85 -26.05 4.51 -29.96
CA HIS A 85 -25.14 3.41 -29.66
C HIS A 85 -24.06 3.74 -28.61
N TYR A 86 -24.00 4.98 -28.12
CA TYR A 86 -23.04 5.45 -27.10
C TYR A 86 -23.70 6.05 -25.85
N ARG A 87 -25.03 6.00 -25.74
CA ARG A 87 -25.80 6.67 -24.67
C ARG A 87 -25.72 6.00 -23.29
N SER A 88 -25.20 4.78 -23.18
CA SER A 88 -25.48 3.94 -22.02
C SER A 88 -24.40 3.88 -20.95
N ASN A 89 -23.17 4.38 -21.15
CA ASN A 89 -22.04 4.17 -20.21
C ASN A 89 -20.87 5.15 -20.46
N GLY A 90 -21.06 6.46 -20.32
CA GLY A 90 -19.98 7.43 -20.53
C GLY A 90 -19.99 8.53 -19.48
N THR A 91 -18.90 8.68 -18.72
CA THR A 91 -18.67 9.84 -17.86
C THR A 91 -18.44 11.08 -18.71
N ILE A 92 -19.04 12.19 -18.31
CA ILE A 92 -18.88 13.49 -18.96
C ILE A 92 -17.82 14.28 -18.20
N TYR A 93 -16.84 14.82 -18.91
CA TYR A 93 -15.87 15.75 -18.34
C TYR A 93 -15.98 17.11 -19.02
N SER A 94 -15.73 18.18 -18.26
CA SER A 94 -15.50 19.52 -18.81
C SER A 94 -14.09 19.97 -18.51
N TYR A 95 -13.42 20.56 -19.50
CA TYR A 95 -12.10 21.16 -19.31
C TYR A 95 -12.10 22.64 -19.66
N TYR A 96 -11.17 23.37 -19.06
CA TYR A 96 -10.96 24.80 -19.30
C TYR A 96 -9.48 25.16 -19.18
N LEU A 97 -8.98 25.91 -20.16
CA LEU A 97 -7.68 26.54 -20.20
C LEU A 97 -7.90 28.06 -20.28
N SER A 98 -7.37 28.82 -19.33
CA SER A 98 -7.59 30.28 -19.29
C SER A 98 -6.91 31.04 -20.43
N ASN A 99 -5.87 30.45 -21.04
CA ASN A 99 -5.08 31.06 -22.12
C ASN A 99 -5.01 30.14 -23.34
N GLN A 100 -4.82 30.73 -24.53
CA GLN A 100 -4.64 29.99 -25.77
C GLN A 100 -3.25 29.34 -25.81
N PRO A 101 -3.17 28.03 -26.07
CA PRO A 101 -1.89 27.36 -26.10
C PRO A 101 -1.14 27.63 -27.41
N SER A 102 0.18 27.75 -27.31
CA SER A 102 1.09 27.91 -28.46
C SER A 102 1.29 26.60 -29.24
N LYS A 103 0.89 25.47 -28.67
CA LYS A 103 0.95 24.12 -29.24
C LYS A 103 -0.38 23.39 -29.04
N ASN A 104 -0.64 22.40 -29.89
CA ASN A 104 -1.83 21.56 -29.75
C ASN A 104 -1.85 20.83 -28.41
N VAL A 105 -2.95 20.99 -27.66
CA VAL A 105 -3.19 20.28 -26.39
C VAL A 105 -3.79 18.91 -26.69
N THR A 106 -3.25 17.87 -26.05
CA THR A 106 -3.68 16.50 -26.29
C THR A 106 -4.38 15.95 -25.06
N LEU A 107 -5.61 15.50 -25.25
CA LEU A 107 -6.27 14.64 -24.29
C LEU A 107 -5.74 13.21 -24.48
N VAL A 108 -5.20 12.66 -23.42
CA VAL A 108 -4.79 11.26 -23.34
C VAL A 108 -5.80 10.55 -22.45
N LEU A 109 -6.46 9.53 -22.99
CA LEU A 109 -7.30 8.64 -22.20
C LEU A 109 -6.54 7.35 -21.94
N ASN A 110 -6.36 7.04 -20.67
CA ASN A 110 -5.64 5.86 -20.23
C ASN A 110 -6.66 4.76 -19.94
N TYR A 111 -6.80 3.81 -20.86
CA TYR A 111 -7.75 2.71 -20.71
C TYR A 111 -7.07 1.38 -21.04
N HIS A 112 -7.24 0.37 -20.18
CA HIS A 112 -6.51 -0.90 -20.25
C HIS A 112 -7.46 -2.06 -20.63
N GLY A 113 -7.30 -2.65 -21.84
CA GLY A 113 -8.01 -3.87 -22.23
C GLY A 113 -8.16 -4.17 -23.73
N GLN A 114 -8.27 -5.46 -24.08
CA GLN A 114 -8.53 -5.94 -25.46
C GLN A 114 -9.92 -5.54 -26.01
N LYS A 115 -10.85 -5.14 -25.12
CA LYS A 115 -12.24 -4.76 -25.46
C LYS A 115 -12.38 -3.31 -25.95
N ASP A 116 -11.29 -2.54 -25.95
CA ASP A 116 -11.34 -1.07 -26.03
C ASP A 116 -11.08 -0.46 -27.42
N ARG A 117 -10.79 -1.29 -28.43
CA ARG A 117 -10.69 -0.85 -29.83
C ARG A 117 -11.99 -0.22 -30.38
N LYS A 118 -13.12 -0.42 -29.68
CA LYS A 118 -14.44 0.08 -30.06
C LYS A 118 -14.85 1.39 -29.35
N ARG A 119 -14.11 1.84 -28.33
CA ARG A 119 -14.42 3.09 -27.62
C ARG A 119 -14.07 4.32 -28.46
N ARG A 120 -14.81 5.42 -28.28
CA ARG A 120 -14.68 6.68 -29.06
C ARG A 120 -14.78 7.89 -28.15
N ILE A 121 -14.02 8.93 -28.48
CA ILE A 121 -14.06 10.23 -27.79
C ILE A 121 -14.96 11.17 -28.59
N PHE A 122 -15.96 11.72 -27.90
CA PHE A 122 -16.82 12.76 -28.41
C PHE A 122 -16.49 14.08 -27.71
N TYR A 123 -16.52 15.16 -28.46
CA TYR A 123 -16.27 16.52 -28.01
C TYR A 123 -17.45 17.41 -28.37
N LEU A 124 -17.88 18.22 -27.42
CA LEU A 124 -18.86 19.27 -27.60
C LEU A 124 -18.19 20.61 -27.33
N ALA A 125 -18.17 21.46 -28.35
CA ALA A 125 -17.65 22.81 -28.21
C ALA A 125 -18.61 23.68 -27.38
N PRO A 126 -18.09 24.67 -26.63
CA PRO A 126 -18.93 25.66 -25.97
C PRO A 126 -19.83 26.37 -26.98
N GLY A 127 -21.15 26.38 -26.73
CA GLY A 127 -22.13 27.01 -27.62
C GLY A 127 -22.52 26.19 -28.84
N ASN A 128 -21.93 25.00 -29.06
CA ASN A 128 -22.41 24.07 -30.09
C ASN A 128 -23.57 23.23 -29.58
N ASN A 129 -24.45 22.83 -30.50
CA ASN A 129 -25.63 22.01 -30.22
C ASN A 129 -25.46 20.55 -30.71
N SER A 130 -24.24 20.09 -30.95
CA SER A 130 -23.96 18.74 -31.47
C SER A 130 -22.59 18.21 -31.06
N TRP A 131 -22.55 16.95 -30.61
CA TRP A 131 -21.31 16.23 -30.37
C TRP A 131 -20.57 15.92 -31.66
N SER A 132 -19.27 16.20 -31.70
CA SER A 132 -18.36 15.82 -32.77
C SER A 132 -17.45 14.69 -32.30
N ARG A 133 -17.18 13.72 -33.18
CA ARG A 133 -16.23 12.65 -32.88
C ARG A 133 -14.81 13.16 -33.07
N LEU A 134 -13.97 13.05 -32.04
CA LEU A 134 -12.54 13.31 -32.18
C LEU A 134 -11.84 12.14 -32.88
N ARG A 135 -10.81 12.47 -33.66
CA ARG A 135 -9.90 11.45 -34.21
C ARG A 135 -9.08 10.87 -33.05
N THR A 136 -9.22 9.57 -32.84
CA THR A 136 -8.54 8.84 -31.76
C THR A 136 -7.43 7.96 -32.31
N VAL A 137 -6.22 8.10 -31.77
CA VAL A 137 -5.10 7.19 -32.02
C VAL A 137 -5.04 6.17 -30.89
N VAL A 138 -5.03 4.88 -31.22
CA VAL A 138 -4.91 3.79 -30.24
C VAL A 138 -3.43 3.40 -30.13
N ASN A 139 -2.85 3.48 -28.94
CA ASN A 139 -1.57 2.85 -28.67
C ASN A 139 -1.81 1.35 -28.42
N ARG A 140 -1.23 0.51 -29.27
CA ARG A 140 -1.45 -0.94 -29.22
C ARG A 140 -0.64 -1.64 -28.12
N ALA A 141 0.39 -0.99 -27.59
CA ALA A 141 1.26 -1.56 -26.55
C ALA A 141 0.60 -1.52 -25.16
N ASP A 142 -0.12 -0.44 -24.85
CA ASP A 142 -0.72 -0.20 -23.53
C ASP A 142 -2.25 -0.03 -23.58
N GLY A 143 -2.86 0.01 -24.77
CA GLY A 143 -4.31 0.15 -24.93
C GLY A 143 -4.84 1.60 -24.87
N THR A 144 -3.97 2.60 -24.69
CA THR A 144 -4.38 3.99 -24.48
C THR A 144 -4.97 4.65 -25.74
N LEU A 145 -5.92 5.58 -25.55
CA LEU A 145 -6.55 6.36 -26.62
C LEU A 145 -6.10 7.82 -26.54
N ARG A 146 -5.62 8.41 -27.63
CA ARG A 146 -5.20 9.81 -27.67
C ARG A 146 -6.04 10.61 -28.65
N ALA A 147 -6.47 11.80 -28.27
CA ALA A 147 -7.12 12.76 -29.16
C ALA A 147 -6.65 14.18 -28.89
N THR A 148 -6.44 14.95 -29.95
CA THR A 148 -6.15 16.38 -29.84
C THR A 148 -7.43 17.15 -29.56
N LEU A 149 -7.39 18.06 -28.58
CA LEU A 149 -8.52 18.91 -28.26
C LEU A 149 -8.56 20.10 -29.23
N PRO A 150 -9.72 20.39 -29.83
CA PRO A 150 -9.83 21.40 -30.86
C PRO A 150 -9.94 22.83 -30.30
N SER A 151 -10.06 23.00 -28.98
CA SER A 151 -10.16 24.32 -28.35
C SER A 151 -9.67 24.33 -26.90
N THR A 152 -9.62 25.50 -26.28
CA THR A 152 -9.24 25.72 -24.87
C THR A 152 -10.29 25.32 -23.85
N ARG A 153 -11.54 25.07 -24.26
CA ARG A 153 -12.60 24.66 -23.34
C ARG A 153 -13.67 23.87 -24.05
N GLY A 154 -14.28 22.92 -23.36
CA GLY A 154 -15.41 22.17 -23.90
C GLY A 154 -15.72 20.94 -23.06
N TRP A 155 -16.70 20.17 -23.53
CA TRP A 155 -17.09 18.92 -22.90
C TRP A 155 -16.60 17.72 -23.70
N ILE A 156 -16.26 16.65 -23.01
CA ILE A 156 -15.83 15.39 -23.60
C ILE A 156 -16.65 14.24 -23.00
N VAL A 157 -16.98 13.25 -23.84
CA VAL A 157 -17.59 11.99 -23.41
C VAL A 157 -16.92 10.83 -24.09
N ILE A 158 -16.72 9.75 -23.33
CA ILE A 158 -16.12 8.51 -23.80
C ILE A 158 -17.23 7.47 -23.97
N GLY A 159 -17.55 7.13 -25.22
CA GLY A 159 -18.61 6.14 -25.54
C GLY A 159 -18.04 4.75 -25.83
N GLY A 160 -18.66 3.69 -25.30
CA GLY A 160 -18.24 2.28 -25.48
C GLY A 160 -19.37 1.29 -25.75
N HIS A 161 -19.03 0.14 -26.35
CA HIS A 161 -19.96 -0.96 -26.65
C HIS A 161 -20.11 -1.89 -25.43
N LYS A 162 -21.36 -2.28 -25.09
CA LYS A 162 -21.68 -3.25 -24.01
C LYS A 162 -20.78 -4.49 -24.09
N SER A 163 -20.01 -4.76 -23.04
CA SER A 163 -19.63 -6.13 -22.71
C SER A 163 -19.55 -6.29 -21.19
N SER A 164 -20.45 -7.10 -20.67
CA SER A 164 -20.55 -7.57 -19.30
C SER A 164 -19.37 -8.48 -18.93
N LYS A 165 -18.60 -8.09 -17.91
CA LYS A 165 -17.86 -8.93 -16.94
C LYS A 165 -16.98 -7.98 -16.12
N GLU A 166 -17.37 -7.77 -14.87
CA GLU A 166 -16.70 -6.88 -13.91
C GLU A 166 -15.38 -7.49 -13.42
N ILE A 167 -14.31 -6.71 -13.55
CA ILE A 167 -12.96 -6.96 -13.03
C ILE A 167 -12.65 -5.74 -12.16
N PRO A 168 -12.17 -5.89 -10.90
CA PRO A 168 -11.79 -4.75 -10.10
C PRO A 168 -10.64 -3.99 -10.77
N ILE A 169 -10.91 -2.76 -11.20
CA ILE A 169 -9.98 -1.88 -11.92
C ILE A 169 -9.22 -1.03 -10.89
N PRO A 170 -7.89 -0.90 -10.98
CA PRO A 170 -7.17 0.13 -10.23
C PRO A 170 -7.72 1.51 -10.61
N GLU A 171 -8.01 2.39 -9.65
CA GLU A 171 -8.37 3.79 -9.93
C GLU A 171 -7.23 4.58 -10.57
N ALA A 172 -6.05 3.98 -10.70
CA ALA A 172 -4.97 4.50 -11.50
C ALA A 172 -3.96 3.43 -11.96
N SER A 173 -3.47 3.56 -13.19
CA SER A 173 -2.18 2.97 -13.58
C SER A 173 -1.08 3.97 -13.26
N PHE A 174 -0.46 3.88 -12.09
CA PHE A 174 0.68 4.71 -11.73
C PHE A 174 1.98 3.93 -11.88
N SER A 175 2.73 4.25 -12.93
CA SER A 175 4.16 3.98 -13.01
C SER A 175 5.01 5.21 -12.66
N SER A 176 4.48 6.21 -11.93
CA SER A 176 5.27 7.43 -11.61
C SER A 176 4.95 8.20 -10.32
N PHE A 177 3.97 7.83 -9.51
CA PHE A 177 3.86 8.32 -8.12
C PHE A 177 3.86 7.12 -7.18
N GLY A 178 5.05 6.66 -6.81
CA GLY A 178 5.19 5.62 -5.80
C GLY A 178 4.60 6.12 -4.48
N ALA A 179 3.92 5.25 -3.74
CA ALA A 179 3.60 5.60 -2.37
C ALA A 179 4.91 5.92 -1.63
N PRO A 180 4.95 6.96 -0.78
CA PRO A 180 6.17 7.35 -0.08
C PRO A 180 6.50 6.29 0.97
N THR A 181 7.27 5.28 0.56
CA THR A 181 7.80 4.27 1.45
C THR A 181 9.30 4.49 1.58
N TYR A 182 9.76 4.60 2.82
CA TYR A 182 11.18 4.64 3.17
C TYR A 182 11.71 3.23 3.45
N SER A 183 10.80 2.27 3.63
CA SER A 183 11.10 0.85 3.64
C SER A 183 11.66 0.41 2.29
N ARG A 184 12.65 -0.48 2.35
CA ARG A 184 13.32 -0.98 1.15
C ARG A 184 12.45 -1.98 0.38
N ALA A 185 11.39 -2.53 0.98
CA ALA A 185 10.31 -3.21 0.28
C ALA A 185 8.98 -3.07 1.04
N ALA A 186 7.87 -3.01 0.30
CA ALA A 186 6.54 -2.86 0.86
C ALA A 186 5.46 -3.53 0.02
N ALA A 187 4.35 -3.91 0.66
CA ALA A 187 3.16 -4.38 -0.02
C ALA A 187 1.91 -4.00 0.79
N VAL A 188 0.82 -3.69 0.09
CA VAL A 188 -0.51 -3.55 0.70
C VAL A 188 -1.47 -4.49 -0.01
N MET A 189 -2.29 -5.21 0.76
CA MET A 189 -3.25 -6.19 0.26
C MET A 189 -4.62 -5.94 0.89
N ASP A 190 -5.68 -5.95 0.08
CA ASP A 190 -7.05 -6.02 0.60
C ASP A 190 -7.23 -7.37 1.31
N ARG A 191 -7.61 -7.32 2.58
CA ARG A 191 -7.80 -8.51 3.40
C ARG A 191 -8.91 -9.40 2.85
N LYS A 192 -10.01 -8.83 2.33
CA LYS A 192 -11.17 -9.61 1.88
C LYS A 192 -10.85 -10.38 0.59
N SER A 193 -10.50 -9.69 -0.49
CA SER A 193 -10.24 -10.31 -1.79
C SER A 193 -8.86 -10.96 -1.92
N GLY A 194 -7.88 -10.53 -1.11
CA GLY A 194 -6.47 -10.93 -1.28
C GLY A 194 -5.77 -10.24 -2.46
N LYS A 195 -6.38 -9.23 -3.09
CA LYS A 195 -5.78 -8.43 -4.15
C LYS A 195 -4.72 -7.49 -3.57
N PHE A 196 -3.58 -7.36 -4.24
CA PHE A 196 -2.59 -6.34 -3.90
C PHE A 196 -3.07 -4.96 -4.36
N LEU A 197 -3.06 -4.01 -3.44
CA LEU A 197 -3.36 -2.59 -3.65
C LEU A 197 -2.07 -1.79 -3.91
N TYR A 198 -0.96 -2.22 -3.29
CA TYR A 198 0.34 -1.59 -3.45
C TYR A 198 1.46 -2.64 -3.45
N ARG A 199 2.51 -2.40 -4.25
CA ARG A 199 3.70 -3.24 -4.34
C ARG A 199 4.93 -2.39 -4.64
N TYR A 200 5.93 -2.45 -3.77
CA TYR A 200 7.22 -1.82 -3.97
C TYR A 200 8.31 -2.81 -3.59
N HIS A 201 9.15 -3.22 -4.55
CA HIS A 201 10.13 -4.29 -4.33
C HIS A 201 9.51 -5.55 -3.69
N ALA A 202 8.23 -5.81 -3.97
CA ALA A 202 7.44 -6.80 -3.22
C ALA A 202 7.83 -8.27 -3.50
N LYS A 203 8.78 -8.49 -4.41
CA LYS A 203 9.35 -9.81 -4.75
C LYS A 203 10.82 -9.93 -4.30
N ASP A 204 11.40 -8.87 -3.74
CA ASP A 204 12.79 -8.86 -3.33
C ASP A 204 12.89 -9.61 -2.01
N GLU A 205 13.78 -10.60 -1.96
CA GLU A 205 14.03 -11.38 -0.76
C GLU A 205 14.84 -10.54 0.23
N ARG A 206 14.40 -10.53 1.49
CA ARG A 206 15.02 -9.77 2.56
C ARG A 206 14.98 -10.57 3.85
N ALA A 207 15.96 -10.38 4.72
CA ALA A 207 15.84 -10.78 6.11
C ALA A 207 14.60 -10.13 6.73
N ILE A 208 13.83 -10.88 7.52
CA ILE A 208 12.51 -10.42 8.00
C ILE A 208 12.45 -10.22 9.52
N ALA A 209 13.55 -10.46 10.23
CA ALA A 209 13.62 -10.41 11.67
C ALA A 209 12.48 -11.20 12.34
N SER A 210 11.94 -10.71 13.47
CA SER A 210 10.90 -11.39 14.26
C SER A 210 9.56 -11.64 13.57
N ILE A 211 9.37 -11.23 12.31
CA ILE A 211 8.25 -11.71 11.50
C ILE A 211 8.32 -13.24 11.32
N SER A 212 9.52 -13.84 11.38
CA SER A 212 9.71 -15.30 11.38
C SER A 212 8.86 -16.03 12.42
N LYS A 213 8.61 -15.39 13.57
CA LYS A 213 7.79 -15.97 14.64
C LYS A 213 6.35 -16.26 14.20
N LEU A 214 5.81 -15.57 13.19
CA LEU A 214 4.49 -15.91 12.64
C LEU A 214 4.46 -17.29 12.00
N VAL A 215 5.57 -17.74 11.40
CA VAL A 215 5.68 -19.08 10.84
C VAL A 215 5.84 -20.11 11.95
N ALA A 216 6.69 -19.85 12.95
CA ALA A 216 6.84 -20.71 14.11
C ALA A 216 5.51 -20.90 14.87
N VAL A 217 4.79 -19.80 15.13
CA VAL A 217 3.44 -19.82 15.72
C VAL A 217 2.45 -20.55 14.81
N GLY A 218 2.54 -20.38 13.50
CA GLY A 218 1.68 -21.09 12.54
C GLY A 218 1.88 -22.60 12.55
N VAL A 219 3.11 -23.07 12.72
CA VAL A 219 3.44 -24.50 12.89
C VAL A 219 2.89 -25.01 14.22
N PHE A 220 3.20 -24.33 15.32
CA PHE A 220 2.74 -24.70 16.66
C PHE A 220 1.22 -24.73 16.77
N LEU A 221 0.50 -23.68 16.36
CA LEU A 221 -0.96 -23.69 16.38
C LEU A 221 -1.55 -24.69 15.38
N GLY A 222 -0.78 -25.07 14.35
CA GLY A 222 -1.17 -26.07 13.37
C GLY A 222 -1.23 -27.50 13.94
N SER A 223 -0.55 -27.77 15.06
CA SER A 223 -0.62 -29.03 15.79
C SER A 223 -1.75 -29.09 16.83
N ASP A 224 -2.64 -28.08 16.85
CA ASP A 224 -3.78 -27.97 17.78
C ASP A 224 -3.41 -28.19 19.27
N PRO A 225 -2.45 -27.42 19.81
CA PRO A 225 -1.96 -27.62 21.17
C PRO A 225 -2.99 -27.16 22.21
N ASP A 226 -3.02 -27.83 23.37
CA ASP A 226 -3.75 -27.35 24.53
C ASP A 226 -3.02 -26.13 25.13
N LEU A 227 -3.50 -24.93 24.84
CA LEU A 227 -2.89 -23.70 25.31
C LEU A 227 -2.91 -23.53 26.85
N SER A 228 -3.74 -24.31 27.56
CA SER A 228 -3.77 -24.32 29.02
C SER A 228 -2.68 -25.20 29.65
N GLN A 229 -2.05 -26.08 28.85
CA GLN A 229 -0.97 -26.94 29.29
C GLN A 229 0.16 -26.12 29.90
N GLN A 230 0.59 -26.52 31.10
CA GLN A 230 1.76 -25.98 31.76
C GLN A 230 3.02 -26.62 31.18
N VAL A 231 4.03 -25.78 30.95
CA VAL A 231 5.34 -26.16 30.45
C VAL A 231 6.41 -25.55 31.33
N THR A 232 7.51 -26.28 31.47
CA THR A 232 8.68 -25.84 32.23
C THR A 232 9.64 -25.13 31.29
N TYR A 233 9.97 -23.88 31.63
CA TYR A 233 11.02 -23.13 30.98
C TYR A 233 12.38 -23.79 31.21
N THR A 234 13.20 -23.81 30.17
CA THR A 234 14.58 -24.28 30.27
C THR A 234 15.55 -23.24 29.73
N GLU A 235 16.68 -23.04 30.40
CA GLU A 235 17.73 -22.07 30.02
C GLU A 235 18.28 -22.30 28.61
N SER A 236 18.19 -23.54 28.10
CA SER A 236 18.54 -23.87 26.71
C SER A 236 17.70 -23.11 25.68
N SER A 237 16.61 -22.46 26.10
CA SER A 237 15.75 -21.61 25.27
C SER A 237 16.26 -20.17 25.19
N ASP A 238 17.25 -19.78 26.00
CA ASP A 238 17.78 -18.42 26.05
C ASP A 238 18.32 -17.97 24.70
N ARG A 239 17.93 -16.76 24.29
CA ARG A 239 18.39 -16.11 23.07
C ARG A 239 18.48 -14.61 23.31
N ILE A 240 19.51 -13.98 22.76
CA ILE A 240 19.75 -12.53 22.87
C ILE A 240 18.58 -11.72 22.28
N GLY A 241 18.48 -10.42 22.62
CA GLY A 241 17.50 -9.51 22.05
C GLY A 241 16.23 -9.37 22.89
N ALA A 242 15.06 -9.38 22.26
CA ALA A 242 13.79 -9.34 23.00
C ALA A 242 13.64 -10.60 23.86
N TYR A 243 13.37 -10.43 25.15
CA TYR A 243 13.48 -11.51 26.15
C TYR A 243 12.44 -11.35 27.26
N VAL A 244 11.98 -12.46 27.85
CA VAL A 244 11.19 -12.47 29.11
C VAL A 244 12.08 -13.05 30.20
N ASP A 245 12.23 -12.32 31.30
CA ASP A 245 13.06 -12.75 32.44
C ASP A 245 12.42 -13.96 33.14
N LEU A 246 12.93 -15.15 32.80
CA LEU A 246 12.54 -16.45 33.34
C LEU A 246 13.82 -17.18 33.80
N ASN A 247 13.69 -17.95 34.86
CA ASN A 247 14.71 -18.85 35.37
C ASN A 247 14.45 -20.29 34.91
N ASP A 248 15.51 -21.09 34.83
CA ASP A 248 15.37 -22.53 34.61
C ASP A 248 14.43 -23.15 35.65
N GLY A 249 13.45 -23.93 35.18
CA GLY A 249 12.43 -24.52 36.05
C GLY A 249 11.16 -23.68 36.25
N ASP A 250 11.09 -22.44 35.76
CA ASP A 250 9.87 -21.64 35.82
C ASP A 250 8.72 -22.29 35.04
N VAL A 251 7.51 -22.26 35.60
CA VAL A 251 6.34 -22.94 35.01
C VAL A 251 5.32 -21.92 34.52
N LEU A 252 4.93 -22.04 33.26
CA LEU A 252 4.00 -21.15 32.57
C LEU A 252 3.12 -21.94 31.60
N THR A 253 1.97 -21.39 31.21
CA THR A 253 1.09 -22.02 30.22
C THR A 253 1.57 -21.77 28.79
N LEU A 254 1.23 -22.67 27.86
CA LEU A 254 1.49 -22.46 26.44
C LEU A 254 0.86 -21.17 25.90
N GLN A 255 -0.28 -20.75 26.45
CA GLN A 255 -0.88 -19.43 26.18
C GLN A 255 0.07 -18.28 26.58
N GLN A 256 0.69 -18.35 27.75
CA GLN A 256 1.65 -17.33 28.20
C GLN A 256 2.91 -17.32 27.32
N VAL A 257 3.39 -18.49 26.91
CA VAL A 257 4.50 -18.63 25.94
C VAL A 257 4.15 -17.98 24.60
N LEU A 258 2.96 -18.26 24.07
CA LEU A 258 2.44 -17.68 22.82
C LEU A 258 2.31 -16.15 22.91
N MET A 259 1.78 -15.64 24.01
CA MET A 259 1.66 -14.19 24.24
C MET A 259 3.04 -13.53 24.36
N GLY A 260 4.01 -14.15 25.04
CA GLY A 260 5.39 -13.67 25.08
C GLY A 260 6.03 -13.59 23.68
N THR A 261 5.77 -14.61 22.86
CA THR A 261 6.24 -14.73 21.48
C THR A 261 5.66 -13.64 20.56
N LEU A 262 4.36 -13.37 20.67
CA LEU A 262 3.67 -12.44 19.77
C LEU A 262 3.70 -10.97 20.26
N LEU A 263 3.32 -10.74 21.52
CA LEU A 263 3.13 -9.40 22.09
C LEU A 263 4.45 -8.69 22.39
N LYS A 264 5.37 -9.37 23.09
CA LYS A 264 6.70 -8.84 23.46
C LYS A 264 7.76 -9.18 22.42
N SER A 265 7.46 -10.08 21.49
CA SER A 265 8.41 -10.58 20.48
C SER A 265 9.59 -11.34 21.07
N ALA A 266 9.43 -11.93 22.27
CA ALA A 266 10.53 -12.53 23.01
C ALA A 266 11.09 -13.78 22.30
N ASN A 267 12.41 -13.83 22.16
CA ASN A 267 13.13 -14.89 21.46
C ASN A 267 13.16 -16.18 22.27
N ASN A 268 13.37 -16.08 23.58
CA ASN A 268 13.35 -17.26 24.45
C ASN A 268 11.98 -17.93 24.45
N MET A 269 10.90 -17.16 24.51
CA MET A 269 9.53 -17.67 24.40
C MET A 269 9.26 -18.36 23.07
N ALA A 270 9.81 -17.85 21.95
CA ALA A 270 9.67 -18.46 20.65
C ALA A 270 10.41 -19.82 20.54
N VAL A 271 11.58 -19.95 21.17
CA VAL A 271 12.30 -21.23 21.27
C VAL A 271 11.60 -22.19 22.22
N THR A 272 11.06 -21.70 23.35
CA THR A 272 10.22 -22.52 24.23
C THR A 272 8.99 -23.05 23.49
N LEU A 273 8.35 -22.22 22.66
CA LEU A 273 7.22 -22.63 21.83
C LEU A 273 7.59 -23.73 20.83
N SER A 274 8.74 -23.65 20.16
CA SER A 274 9.16 -24.69 19.21
C SER A 274 9.48 -26.01 19.90
N LYS A 275 10.05 -25.97 21.11
CA LYS A 275 10.38 -27.17 21.91
C LYS A 275 9.16 -27.88 22.49
N ASN A 276 8.03 -27.19 22.61
CA ASN A 276 6.78 -27.77 23.11
C ASN A 276 5.86 -28.20 21.95
N THR A 277 6.47 -28.85 20.97
CA THR A 277 5.79 -29.63 19.92
C THR A 277 6.31 -31.06 19.96
N GLU A 278 5.68 -31.97 19.22
CA GLU A 278 6.19 -33.33 19.03
C GLU A 278 7.41 -33.40 18.09
N LEU A 279 7.89 -32.26 17.58
CA LEU A 279 8.98 -32.15 16.63
C LEU A 279 10.28 -31.78 17.34
N ASP A 280 11.38 -32.42 16.93
CA ASP A 280 12.70 -31.93 17.31
C ASP A 280 13.04 -30.58 16.62
N GLU A 281 14.17 -29.97 16.94
CA GLU A 281 14.55 -28.66 16.38
C GLU A 281 14.67 -28.68 14.84
N SER A 282 15.27 -29.74 14.27
CA SER A 282 15.45 -29.90 12.83
C SER A 282 14.11 -30.16 12.13
N GLU A 283 13.26 -30.98 12.72
CA GLU A 283 11.91 -31.26 12.26
C GLU A 283 11.03 -30.01 12.34
N PHE A 284 11.15 -29.20 13.39
CA PHE A 284 10.42 -27.94 13.52
C PHE A 284 10.83 -26.94 12.43
N ILE A 285 12.14 -26.78 12.16
CA ILE A 285 12.64 -25.95 11.07
C ILE A 285 12.14 -26.48 9.71
N THR A 286 12.12 -27.81 9.53
CA THR A 286 11.55 -28.44 8.34
C THR A 286 10.06 -28.13 8.20
N ALA A 287 9.30 -28.23 9.28
CA ALA A 287 7.88 -27.90 9.33
C ALA A 287 7.62 -26.42 9.04
N MET A 288 8.48 -25.49 9.48
CA MET A 288 8.40 -24.07 9.13
C MET A 288 8.56 -23.85 7.61
N ASN A 289 9.52 -24.52 6.98
CA ASN A 289 9.74 -24.42 5.53
C ASN A 289 8.62 -25.10 4.72
N GLN A 290 8.11 -26.24 5.19
CA GLN A 290 6.93 -26.90 4.61
C GLN A 290 5.69 -26.02 4.76
N PHE A 291 5.52 -25.34 5.89
CA PHE A 291 4.39 -24.45 6.15
C PHE A 291 4.28 -23.36 5.09
N VAL A 292 5.39 -22.69 4.74
CA VAL A 292 5.41 -21.66 3.70
C VAL A 292 5.33 -22.23 2.28
N THR A 293 5.99 -23.37 2.03
CA THR A 293 5.99 -24.05 0.72
C THR A 293 4.59 -24.52 0.33
N ASN A 294 3.88 -25.18 1.24
CA ASN A 294 2.51 -25.70 1.02
C ASN A 294 1.49 -24.57 0.77
N ARG A 295 1.85 -23.33 1.12
CA ARG A 295 1.04 -22.11 0.88
C ARG A 295 1.51 -21.31 -0.33
N GLY A 296 2.44 -21.84 -1.12
CA GLY A 296 2.94 -21.21 -2.35
C GLY A 296 3.87 -20.01 -2.09
N LEU A 297 4.39 -19.84 -0.88
CA LEU A 297 5.25 -18.72 -0.49
C LEU A 297 6.74 -19.03 -0.77
N ARG A 298 7.03 -19.48 -1.99
CA ARG A 298 8.30 -20.13 -2.39
C ARG A 298 9.57 -19.30 -2.17
N SER A 299 9.48 -17.98 -2.23
CA SER A 299 10.57 -17.05 -1.86
C SER A 299 10.57 -16.74 -0.37
N SER A 300 10.59 -17.78 0.46
CA SER A 300 10.72 -17.67 1.92
C SER A 300 11.48 -18.88 2.45
N GLY A 301 12.39 -18.66 3.40
CA GLY A 301 13.18 -19.73 4.00
C GLY A 301 13.49 -19.43 5.47
N PHE A 302 13.57 -20.49 6.28
CA PHE A 302 13.80 -20.42 7.72
C PHE A 302 14.88 -21.40 8.16
N VAL A 303 15.77 -20.95 9.04
CA VAL A 303 16.82 -21.75 9.67
C VAL A 303 16.66 -21.82 11.19
N GLU A 304 15.77 -21.01 11.78
CA GLU A 304 15.48 -20.96 13.22
C GLU A 304 14.14 -20.22 13.49
N PRO A 305 13.51 -20.38 14.68
CA PRO A 305 12.12 -19.95 14.92
C PRO A 305 11.94 -18.47 15.31
N THR A 306 13.02 -17.73 15.58
CA THR A 306 12.97 -16.41 16.23
C THR A 306 13.10 -15.23 15.26
N GLY A 307 13.84 -15.38 14.17
CA GLY A 307 14.23 -14.30 13.26
C GLY A 307 15.52 -13.57 13.66
N LEU A 308 16.39 -14.18 14.46
CA LEU A 308 17.72 -13.65 14.80
C LEU A 308 18.76 -13.91 13.70
N ASP A 309 18.57 -14.98 12.93
CA ASP A 309 19.43 -15.31 11.80
C ASP A 309 18.93 -14.62 10.53
N ASP A 310 19.80 -13.93 9.80
CA ASP A 310 19.42 -13.18 8.60
C ASP A 310 19.15 -14.06 7.38
N ARG A 311 19.51 -15.35 7.45
CA ARG A 311 19.06 -16.38 6.49
C ARG A 311 17.56 -16.64 6.61
N ASN A 312 16.91 -16.24 7.71
CA ASN A 312 15.45 -16.16 7.76
C ASN A 312 14.96 -15.01 6.87
N HIS A 313 14.44 -15.36 5.71
CA HIS A 313 14.06 -14.39 4.68
C HIS A 313 12.67 -14.65 4.10
N SER A 314 12.08 -13.60 3.54
CA SER A 314 10.88 -13.68 2.73
C SER A 314 10.77 -12.43 1.83
N THR A 315 9.64 -12.29 1.14
CA THR A 315 9.31 -11.11 0.31
C THR A 315 8.08 -10.42 0.89
N ALA A 316 7.94 -9.10 0.68
CA ALA A 316 6.76 -8.38 1.18
C ALA A 316 5.44 -8.96 0.63
N GLY A 317 5.46 -9.46 -0.62
CA GLY A 317 4.31 -10.13 -1.22
C GLY A 317 3.98 -11.48 -0.58
N ASN A 318 4.97 -12.28 -0.18
CA ASN A 318 4.71 -13.53 0.54
C ASN A 318 4.20 -13.25 1.95
N LEU A 319 4.80 -12.28 2.62
CA LEU A 319 4.39 -11.87 3.96
C LEU A 319 2.99 -11.28 4.02
N ALA A 320 2.53 -10.56 2.99
CA ALA A 320 1.14 -10.10 2.94
C ALA A 320 0.14 -11.27 2.89
N ARG A 321 0.47 -12.33 2.14
CA ARG A 321 -0.33 -13.57 2.10
C ARG A 321 -0.26 -14.34 3.41
N LEU A 322 0.93 -14.43 4.01
CA LEU A 322 1.14 -15.06 5.31
C LEU A 322 0.32 -14.35 6.40
N GLY A 323 0.43 -13.02 6.49
CA GLY A 323 -0.34 -12.19 7.40
C GLY A 323 -1.84 -12.43 7.20
N ARG A 324 -2.32 -12.36 5.96
CA ARG A 324 -3.73 -12.64 5.63
C ARG A 324 -4.19 -14.00 6.15
N TYR A 325 -3.40 -15.04 5.89
CA TYR A 325 -3.70 -16.39 6.35
C TYR A 325 -3.76 -16.46 7.88
N MET A 326 -2.72 -15.98 8.56
CA MET A 326 -2.61 -16.06 10.02
C MET A 326 -3.71 -15.27 10.73
N PHE A 327 -3.99 -14.05 10.25
CA PHE A 327 -4.99 -13.16 10.86
C PHE A 327 -6.43 -13.59 10.58
N LEU A 328 -6.68 -14.28 9.45
CA LEU A 328 -7.98 -14.92 9.20
C LEU A 328 -8.17 -16.20 10.00
N LYS A 329 -7.11 -16.99 10.19
CA LYS A 329 -7.20 -18.29 10.85
C LYS A 329 -7.22 -18.19 12.38
N TYR A 330 -6.53 -17.21 12.96
CA TYR A 330 -6.40 -17.03 14.41
C TYR A 330 -6.81 -15.60 14.84
N PRO A 331 -8.03 -15.13 14.48
CA PRO A 331 -8.41 -13.73 14.66
C PRO A 331 -8.36 -13.26 16.12
N ASP A 332 -8.82 -14.08 17.07
CA ASP A 332 -8.90 -13.70 18.48
C ASP A 332 -7.51 -13.52 19.12
N ILE A 333 -6.56 -14.39 18.77
CA ILE A 333 -5.17 -14.30 19.22
C ILE A 333 -4.55 -12.99 18.72
N PHE A 334 -4.65 -12.71 17.42
CA PHE A 334 -4.02 -11.54 16.83
C PHE A 334 -4.72 -10.23 17.19
N TYR A 335 -6.03 -10.24 17.37
CA TYR A 335 -6.77 -9.09 17.89
C TYR A 335 -6.34 -8.76 19.31
N THR A 336 -6.26 -9.77 20.19
CA THR A 336 -5.75 -9.60 21.56
C THR A 336 -4.34 -9.00 21.55
N VAL A 337 -3.45 -9.53 20.72
CA VAL A 337 -2.08 -9.00 20.57
C VAL A 337 -2.09 -7.55 20.08
N ALA A 338 -2.96 -7.18 19.13
CA ALA A 338 -3.03 -5.84 18.58
C ALA A 338 -3.57 -4.80 19.56
N THR A 339 -4.56 -5.16 20.37
CA THR A 339 -5.27 -4.21 21.25
C THR A 339 -4.71 -4.16 22.68
N ALA A 340 -3.96 -5.17 23.11
CA ALA A 340 -3.38 -5.19 24.46
C ALA A 340 -2.19 -4.24 24.58
N ASN A 341 -2.24 -3.31 25.53
CA ASN A 341 -1.07 -2.52 25.93
C ASN A 341 -0.04 -3.35 26.70
N GLN A 342 -0.55 -4.27 27.53
CA GLN A 342 0.24 -5.20 28.32
C GLN A 342 -0.52 -6.52 28.53
N TYR A 343 0.21 -7.57 28.88
CA TYR A 343 -0.32 -8.86 29.31
C TYR A 343 0.40 -9.30 30.59
N GLN A 344 -0.36 -9.58 31.65
CA GLN A 344 0.18 -9.93 32.96
C GLN A 344 -0.21 -11.36 33.34
N PHE A 345 0.72 -12.08 33.95
CA PHE A 345 0.49 -13.42 34.48
C PHE A 345 1.43 -13.74 35.63
N SER A 346 1.09 -14.74 36.44
CA SER A 346 1.95 -15.27 37.49
C SER A 346 2.51 -16.62 37.07
N LEU A 347 3.78 -16.87 37.38
CA LEU A 347 4.41 -18.19 37.20
C LEU A 347 3.76 -19.21 38.15
N ALA A 348 3.45 -20.40 37.65
CA ALA A 348 2.66 -21.38 38.39
C ALA A 348 3.40 -21.99 39.59
N ASN A 349 4.73 -22.09 39.51
CA ASN A 349 5.59 -22.66 40.55
C ASN A 349 6.00 -21.64 41.64
N SER A 350 6.22 -20.37 41.28
CA SER A 350 6.75 -19.35 42.20
C SER A 350 5.75 -18.26 42.57
N GLY A 351 4.66 -18.09 41.82
CA GLY A 351 3.73 -16.97 41.96
C GLY A 351 4.29 -15.62 41.52
N GLN A 352 5.53 -15.57 40.98
CA GLN A 352 6.14 -14.34 40.50
C GLN A 352 5.34 -13.75 39.34
N ASN A 353 5.04 -12.45 39.41
CA ASN A 353 4.31 -11.73 38.38
C ASN A 353 5.23 -11.30 37.23
N ILE A 354 4.83 -11.62 36.01
CA ILE A 354 5.47 -11.21 34.75
C ILE A 354 4.55 -10.24 34.02
N THR A 355 5.10 -9.14 33.52
CA THR A 355 4.39 -8.19 32.65
C THR A 355 5.06 -8.14 31.28
N LEU A 356 4.27 -8.45 30.25
CA LEU A 356 4.65 -8.31 28.85
C LEU A 356 4.12 -6.96 28.34
N TYR A 357 4.99 -6.15 27.76
CA TYR A 357 4.60 -4.90 27.11
C TYR A 357 4.54 -5.09 25.59
N THR A 358 3.53 -4.48 24.96
CA THR A 358 3.34 -4.54 23.52
C THR A 358 4.46 -3.86 22.75
N THR A 359 4.77 -4.39 21.56
CA THR A 359 5.59 -3.68 20.57
C THR A 359 4.76 -2.76 19.67
N ASN A 360 3.43 -2.72 19.84
CA ASN A 360 2.53 -1.85 19.11
C ASN A 360 2.74 -0.38 19.51
N LYS A 361 2.98 0.49 18.53
CA LYS A 361 2.98 1.96 18.71
C LYS A 361 2.07 2.67 17.70
N PHE A 362 1.19 1.93 17.02
CA PHE A 362 0.28 2.48 16.03
C PHE A 362 -0.81 3.32 16.71
N ASN A 363 -0.87 4.61 16.40
CA ASN A 363 -1.82 5.54 17.02
C ASN A 363 -3.09 5.77 16.19
N GLY A 364 -3.13 5.31 14.93
CA GLY A 364 -4.31 5.33 14.05
C GLY A 364 -4.91 6.69 13.72
N ARG A 365 -4.44 7.76 14.38
CA ARG A 365 -4.89 9.17 14.32
C ARG A 365 -6.41 9.34 14.32
N GLY A 366 -7.12 8.42 14.97
CA GLY A 366 -8.58 8.41 15.05
C GLY A 366 -9.32 7.88 13.82
N LEU A 367 -8.62 7.54 12.74
CA LEU A 367 -9.18 7.06 11.47
C LEU A 367 -9.05 5.53 11.31
N TYR A 368 -7.98 4.97 11.83
CA TYR A 368 -7.62 3.57 11.62
C TYR A 368 -7.41 2.82 12.93
N ASP A 369 -7.79 1.54 12.96
CA ASP A 369 -7.50 0.63 14.06
C ASP A 369 -6.51 -0.45 13.60
N LEU A 370 -5.54 -0.79 14.45
CA LEU A 370 -4.69 -1.96 14.24
C LEU A 370 -5.41 -3.19 14.80
N THR A 371 -5.75 -4.14 13.93
CA THR A 371 -6.53 -5.34 14.31
C THR A 371 -5.71 -6.62 14.34
N ALA A 372 -4.51 -6.62 13.77
CA ALA A 372 -3.50 -7.67 13.90
C ALA A 372 -2.13 -7.11 13.52
N PHE A 373 -1.03 -7.57 14.14
CA PHE A 373 0.29 -7.16 13.68
C PHE A 373 1.42 -8.07 14.16
N LYS A 374 2.60 -7.87 13.58
CA LYS A 374 3.88 -8.32 14.14
C LYS A 374 4.97 -7.34 13.70
N THR A 375 5.81 -6.93 14.65
CA THR A 375 7.03 -6.16 14.37
C THR A 375 8.27 -7.07 14.33
N GLY A 376 9.33 -6.58 13.69
CA GLY A 376 10.68 -7.12 13.80
C GLY A 376 11.73 -6.02 13.70
N TYR A 377 12.90 -6.29 14.29
CA TYR A 377 14.08 -5.44 14.15
C TYR A 377 15.33 -6.31 14.21
N LEU A 378 16.16 -6.25 13.17
CA LEU A 378 17.50 -6.87 13.17
C LEU A 378 18.48 -5.89 12.50
N PRO A 379 19.27 -5.13 13.29
CA PRO A 379 20.09 -4.04 12.77
C PRO A 379 21.15 -4.55 11.79
N GLY A 380 21.34 -3.83 10.68
CA GLY A 380 22.38 -4.14 9.69
C GLY A 380 21.98 -5.19 8.65
N SER A 381 20.93 -5.98 8.88
CA SER A 381 20.40 -6.95 7.93
C SER A 381 18.94 -6.68 7.56
N ALA A 382 17.99 -6.97 8.46
CA ALA A 382 16.56 -6.76 8.21
C ALA A 382 16.10 -5.33 8.46
N ASP A 383 16.85 -4.55 9.24
CA ASP A 383 16.41 -3.31 9.88
C ASP A 383 15.02 -3.49 10.50
N ARG A 384 14.12 -2.49 10.44
CA ARG A 384 12.76 -2.62 11.00
C ARG A 384 11.82 -3.25 9.98
N THR A 385 10.99 -4.17 10.46
CA THR A 385 9.98 -4.88 9.68
C THR A 385 8.63 -4.84 10.39
N LEU A 386 7.54 -4.82 9.62
CA LEU A 386 6.17 -4.79 10.13
C LEU A 386 5.25 -5.54 9.17
N ILE A 387 4.36 -6.35 9.73
CA ILE A 387 3.10 -6.76 9.10
C ILE A 387 1.99 -6.24 9.98
N ALA A 388 1.01 -5.53 9.41
CA ALA A 388 -0.08 -4.90 10.13
C ALA A 388 -1.39 -5.08 9.35
N GLN A 389 -2.44 -5.60 10.00
CA GLN A 389 -3.81 -5.49 9.53
C GLN A 389 -4.41 -4.22 10.10
N ILE A 390 -4.82 -3.33 9.19
CA ILE A 390 -5.32 -2.00 9.52
C ILE A 390 -6.76 -1.90 9.03
N LYS A 391 -7.65 -1.52 9.93
CA LYS A 391 -9.08 -1.34 9.69
C LYS A 391 -9.41 0.14 9.60
N GLU A 392 -10.11 0.55 8.55
CA GLU A 392 -10.72 1.88 8.47
C GLU A 392 -11.98 1.94 9.32
N ARG A 393 -12.05 2.90 10.24
CA ARG A 393 -13.20 3.06 11.14
C ARG A 393 -14.47 3.43 10.42
N ALA A 394 -14.37 4.29 9.39
CA ALA A 394 -15.52 4.81 8.66
C ALA A 394 -16.26 3.71 7.87
N THR A 395 -15.50 2.83 7.22
CA THR A 395 -16.07 1.78 6.33
C THR A 395 -16.05 0.39 6.95
N GLY A 396 -15.23 0.18 7.97
CA GLY A 396 -14.93 -1.14 8.53
C GLY A 396 -14.04 -2.01 7.64
N HIS A 397 -13.55 -1.48 6.50
CA HIS A 397 -12.72 -2.23 5.57
C HIS A 397 -11.31 -2.47 6.13
N GLU A 398 -10.70 -3.61 5.78
CA GLU A 398 -9.41 -4.01 6.32
C GLU A 398 -8.40 -4.30 5.22
N ILE A 399 -7.20 -3.78 5.40
CA ILE A 399 -6.04 -4.05 4.54
C ILE A 399 -4.90 -4.63 5.37
N ILE A 400 -3.95 -5.27 4.69
CA ILE A 400 -2.72 -5.78 5.27
C ILE A 400 -1.56 -5.01 4.67
N VAL A 401 -0.84 -4.28 5.51
CA VAL A 401 0.35 -3.51 5.18
C VAL A 401 1.59 -4.30 5.62
N VAL A 402 2.56 -4.42 4.72
CA VAL A 402 3.86 -5.04 4.97
C VAL A 402 4.96 -4.05 4.63
N LEU A 403 5.89 -3.85 5.55
CA LEU A 403 7.06 -2.98 5.45
C LEU A 403 8.30 -3.77 5.83
N LEU A 404 9.33 -3.76 4.96
CA LEU A 404 10.58 -4.47 5.19
C LEU A 404 11.77 -3.54 4.98
N GLY A 405 12.71 -3.57 5.93
CA GLY A 405 13.95 -2.80 5.82
C GLY A 405 13.77 -1.31 6.04
N ASN A 406 12.86 -0.87 6.91
CA ASN A 406 12.76 0.55 7.26
C ASN A 406 14.04 0.96 8.02
N PRO A 407 14.85 1.89 7.46
CA PRO A 407 16.13 2.27 8.05
C PRO A 407 15.97 3.36 9.14
N GLN A 408 14.82 4.03 9.19
CA GLN A 408 14.58 5.18 10.06
C GLN A 408 14.05 4.75 11.42
N TYR A 409 14.56 5.38 12.48
CA TYR A 409 14.13 5.08 13.84
C TYR A 409 12.71 5.58 14.09
N ASN A 410 11.86 4.72 14.68
CA ASN A 410 10.48 5.01 15.10
C ASN A 410 9.47 5.44 14.00
N THR A 411 9.79 5.37 12.71
CA THR A 411 8.84 5.81 11.66
C THR A 411 7.97 4.70 11.08
N ILE A 412 8.24 3.42 11.37
CA ILE A 412 7.58 2.29 10.69
C ILE A 412 6.05 2.26 10.89
N PHE A 413 5.53 2.75 12.02
CA PHE A 413 4.09 2.83 12.25
C PHE A 413 3.46 4.06 11.58
N ASP A 414 4.19 5.17 11.46
CA ASP A 414 3.75 6.32 10.66
C ASP A 414 3.73 5.97 9.17
N GLU A 415 4.75 5.26 8.67
CA GLU A 415 4.76 4.76 7.29
C GLU A 415 3.62 3.77 7.03
N ALA A 416 3.29 2.92 8.01
CA ALA A 416 2.13 2.03 7.89
C ALA A 416 0.81 2.81 7.86
N TYR A 417 0.70 3.88 8.65
CA TYR A 417 -0.42 4.81 8.59
C TYR A 417 -0.51 5.46 7.21
N ASP A 418 0.58 6.02 6.69
CA ASP A 418 0.59 6.74 5.42
C ASP A 418 0.25 5.83 4.24
N LEU A 419 0.74 4.57 4.24
CA LEU A 419 0.34 3.58 3.25
C LEU A 419 -1.12 3.14 3.38
N ALA A 420 -1.64 3.05 4.61
CA ALA A 420 -3.05 2.74 4.82
C ALA A 420 -3.95 3.88 4.32
N ASP A 421 -3.64 5.12 4.73
CA ASP A 421 -4.32 6.33 4.29
C ASP A 421 -4.32 6.46 2.77
N TRP A 422 -3.15 6.29 2.14
CA TRP A 422 -3.05 6.24 0.69
C TRP A 422 -3.92 5.13 0.09
N SER A 423 -3.93 3.94 0.68
CA SER A 423 -4.70 2.81 0.13
C SER A 423 -6.21 3.03 0.23
N PHE A 424 -6.70 3.55 1.36
CA PHE A 424 -8.12 3.84 1.53
C PHE A 424 -8.60 5.02 0.66
N ASN A 425 -7.73 6.00 0.40
CA ASN A 425 -8.03 7.15 -0.44
C ASN A 425 -7.90 6.92 -1.96
N ASN A 426 -7.27 5.82 -2.40
CA ASN A 426 -7.01 5.54 -3.83
C ASN A 426 -7.65 4.22 -4.32
N TRP A 427 -8.47 3.57 -3.50
CA TRP A 427 -9.15 2.33 -3.85
C TRP A 427 -10.58 2.35 -3.35
N SER A 428 -11.55 2.15 -4.25
CA SER A 428 -12.93 1.86 -3.88
C SER A 428 -13.11 0.39 -3.50
N PHE A 429 -13.72 0.15 -2.33
CA PHE A 429 -14.04 -1.18 -1.82
C PHE A 429 -15.55 -1.40 -1.85
N HIS A 430 -16.02 -2.22 -2.79
CA HIS A 430 -17.45 -2.54 -2.89
C HIS A 430 -17.79 -3.82 -2.10
N ASN A 431 -18.86 -3.76 -1.32
CA ASN A 431 -19.48 -4.93 -0.72
C ASN A 431 -20.38 -5.61 -1.77
N TYR A 432 -20.12 -6.88 -2.04
CA TYR A 432 -21.05 -7.77 -2.74
C TYR A 432 -22.06 -8.34 -1.75
#